data_AF-A0A349AND7-F1
#
_entry.id   AF-A0A349AND7-F1
#
_cell.length_a   1.000
_cell.length_b   1.000
_cell.length_c   1.000
_cell.angle_alpha   90.00
_cell.angle_beta   90.00
_cell.angle_gamma   90.00
#
_symmetry.space_group_name_H-M   'P 1'
#
loop_
_entity.id
_entity.type
_entity.pdbx_description
1 polymer ?
#
loop_
_entity_poly.entity_id
_entity_poly.type
_entity_poly.pdbx_seq_one_letter_code
_entity_poly.pdbx_strand_id
1 'polypeptide(L)'
;HANKAQETVEPEGIHLVNKPKVAYNPWQSDYLPRAGMFIGLVGAVCFLMEMLTFQLDWVGRYGFMLYLIPTPFISLMLARKWPYIGGALLIILGIAAIAFFFIFPVGIVWNQIGVWNELGLETIYTVVLVTLPLVISGTIFLIAERLRKRRIGY
;
A
#
# COMPACT_ATOMS: atom_id res chain seq x y z
N HIS A 1 72.32 33.26 -15.13
CA HIS A 1 70.88 33.62 -15.18
C HIS A 1 70.20 32.78 -16.25
N ALA A 2 69.57 31.66 -15.86
CA ALA A 2 68.84 30.78 -16.76
C ALA A 2 67.35 30.85 -16.39
N ASN A 3 66.54 31.39 -17.30
CA ASN A 3 65.08 31.48 -17.15
C ASN A 3 64.47 30.09 -17.36
N LYS A 4 63.85 29.55 -16.31
CA LYS A 4 62.94 28.40 -16.40
C LYS A 4 61.58 28.90 -16.89
N ALA A 5 61.21 28.48 -18.10
CA ALA A 5 59.85 28.61 -18.59
C ALA A 5 58.91 27.72 -17.75
N GLN A 6 57.90 28.32 -17.14
CA GLN A 6 56.81 27.59 -16.48
C GLN A 6 55.78 27.24 -17.56
N GLU A 7 55.61 25.93 -17.78
CA GLU A 7 54.59 25.36 -18.63
C GLU A 7 53.25 25.37 -17.87
N THR A 8 52.32 26.23 -18.29
CA THR A 8 50.96 26.30 -17.76
C THR A 8 50.13 25.16 -18.32
N VAL A 9 49.87 24.15 -17.49
CA VAL A 9 48.97 23.04 -17.79
C VAL A 9 47.52 23.52 -17.61
N GLU A 10 46.76 23.60 -18.71
CA GLU A 10 45.33 23.89 -18.67
C GLU A 10 44.57 22.74 -17.97
N PRO A 11 43.61 23.04 -17.07
CA PRO A 11 42.81 22.01 -16.43
C PRO A 11 41.85 21.38 -17.43
N GLU A 12 41.99 20.06 -17.63
CA GLU A 12 41.10 19.24 -18.44
C GLU A 12 39.64 19.52 -18.10
N GLY A 13 38.91 19.95 -19.12
CA GLY A 13 37.49 20.24 -19.03
C GLY A 13 36.73 19.03 -18.48
N ILE A 14 36.02 19.26 -17.38
CA ILE A 14 35.08 18.31 -16.80
C ILE A 14 34.04 18.01 -17.88
N HIS A 15 34.21 16.90 -18.59
CA HIS A 15 33.22 16.37 -19.51
C HIS A 15 31.96 16.10 -18.69
N LEU A 16 31.01 17.02 -18.77
CA LEU A 16 29.64 16.82 -18.33
C LEU A 16 29.11 15.62 -19.10
N VAL A 17 29.20 14.44 -18.47
CA VAL A 17 28.59 13.21 -18.95
C VAL A 17 27.11 13.52 -19.12
N ASN A 18 26.74 13.78 -20.38
CA ASN A 18 25.39 14.05 -20.80
C ASN A 18 24.59 12.78 -20.54
N LYS A 19 24.02 12.66 -19.33
CA LYS A 19 23.25 11.48 -18.95
C LYS A 19 22.17 11.32 -20.00
N PRO A 20 22.10 10.17 -20.70
CA PRO A 20 21.12 9.97 -21.74
C PRO A 20 19.75 10.24 -21.14
N LYS A 21 19.01 11.20 -21.72
CA LYS A 21 17.60 11.41 -21.43
C LYS A 21 16.91 10.11 -21.80
N VAL A 22 16.72 9.22 -20.83
CA VAL A 22 15.93 8.01 -20.99
C VAL A 22 14.58 8.45 -21.54
N ALA A 23 14.30 8.08 -22.79
CA ALA A 23 13.09 8.48 -23.48
C ALA A 23 11.89 8.03 -22.63
N TYR A 24 11.24 9.02 -22.01
CA TYR A 24 10.13 8.78 -21.11
C TYR A 24 8.97 8.21 -21.92
N ASN A 25 8.55 6.99 -21.60
CA ASN A 25 7.35 6.42 -22.16
C ASN A 25 6.16 6.88 -21.29
N PRO A 26 5.32 7.83 -21.76
CA PRO A 26 4.21 8.38 -20.98
C PRO A 26 3.20 7.32 -20.56
N TRP A 27 3.11 6.24 -21.33
CA TRP A 27 2.23 5.12 -21.05
C TRP A 27 2.63 4.40 -19.75
N GLN A 28 3.92 4.38 -19.40
CA GLN A 28 4.43 3.52 -18.32
C GLN A 28 4.08 4.00 -16.90
N SER A 29 3.84 5.30 -16.68
CA SER A 29 3.54 5.82 -15.33
C SER A 29 2.09 5.70 -14.90
N ASP A 30 1.17 5.51 -15.84
CA ASP A 30 -0.26 5.48 -15.54
C ASP A 30 -0.75 4.09 -15.12
N TYR A 31 0.05 3.04 -15.35
CA TYR A 31 -0.31 1.67 -14.97
C TYR A 31 -0.21 1.42 -13.46
N LEU A 32 0.76 2.03 -12.77
CA LEU A 32 0.94 1.82 -11.33
C LEU A 32 -0.31 2.22 -10.52
N PRO A 33 -0.83 3.46 -10.65
CA PRO A 33 -2.04 3.86 -9.92
C PRO A 33 -3.27 3.02 -10.28
N ARG A 34 -3.38 2.58 -11.54
CA ARG A 34 -4.47 1.70 -11.99
C ARG A 34 -4.37 0.31 -11.35
N ALA A 35 -3.17 -0.28 -11.33
CA ALA A 35 -2.93 -1.55 -10.65
C ALA A 35 -3.23 -1.44 -9.14
N GLY A 36 -2.77 -0.35 -8.51
CA GLY A 36 -3.08 -0.04 -7.11
C GLY A 36 -4.60 0.03 -6.86
N MET A 37 -5.35 0.69 -7.74
CA MET A 37 -6.82 0.75 -7.65
C MET A 37 -7.46 -0.64 -7.75
N PHE A 38 -7.08 -1.46 -8.73
CA PHE A 38 -7.69 -2.79 -8.92
C PHE A 38 -7.39 -3.72 -7.74
N ILE A 39 -6.12 -3.79 -7.32
CA ILE A 39 -5.71 -4.61 -6.16
C ILE A 39 -6.41 -4.11 -4.89
N GLY A 40 -6.49 -2.79 -4.72
CA GLY A 40 -7.16 -2.19 -3.58
C GLY A 40 -8.67 -2.46 -3.56
N LEU A 41 -9.32 -2.45 -4.72
CA LEU A 41 -10.74 -2.79 -4.85
C LEU A 41 -11.00 -4.25 -4.49
N VAL A 42 -10.12 -5.17 -4.88
CA VAL A 42 -10.18 -6.57 -4.42
C VAL A 42 -10.08 -6.63 -2.89
N GLY A 43 -9.10 -5.95 -2.29
CA GLY A 43 -8.96 -5.87 -0.84
C GLY A 43 -10.17 -5.25 -0.13
N ALA A 44 -10.78 -4.21 -0.71
CA ALA A 44 -11.97 -3.55 -0.18
C ALA A 44 -13.21 -4.46 -0.20
N VAL A 45 -13.38 -5.24 -1.26
CA VAL A 45 -14.45 -6.23 -1.36
C VAL A 45 -14.22 -7.37 -0.37
N CYS A 46 -12.99 -7.85 -0.22
CA CYS A 46 -12.68 -8.86 0.79
C CYS A 46 -12.90 -8.32 2.22
N PHE A 47 -12.53 -7.07 2.50
CA PHE A 47 -12.81 -6.41 3.78
C PHE A 47 -14.32 -6.29 4.05
N LEU A 48 -15.11 -5.93 3.04
CA LEU A 48 -16.57 -5.93 3.13
C LEU A 48 -17.10 -7.32 3.52
N MET A 49 -16.64 -8.37 2.82
CA MET A 49 -17.06 -9.74 3.13
C MET A 49 -16.66 -10.15 4.55
N GLU A 50 -15.47 -9.77 5.00
CA GLU A 50 -15.02 -10.00 6.37
C GLU A 50 -15.95 -9.31 7.39
N MET A 51 -16.29 -8.03 7.20
CA MET A 51 -17.22 -7.31 8.09
C MET A 51 -18.63 -7.91 8.08
N LEU A 52 -19.08 -8.50 6.96
CA LEU A 52 -20.35 -9.22 6.89
C LEU A 52 -20.29 -10.55 7.66
N THR A 53 -19.14 -11.22 7.70
CA THR A 53 -18.97 -12.43 8.53
C THR A 53 -19.20 -12.12 10.01
N PHE A 54 -18.74 -10.95 10.49
CA PHE A 54 -19.01 -10.52 11.87
C PHE A 54 -20.52 -10.32 12.16
N GLN A 55 -21.37 -10.11 11.15
CA GLN A 55 -22.84 -10.03 11.32
C GLN A 55 -23.50 -11.40 11.51
N LEU A 56 -22.81 -12.50 11.17
CA LEU A 56 -23.31 -13.83 11.48
C LEU A 56 -23.30 -14.11 12.99
N ASP A 57 -22.74 -13.22 13.82
CA ASP A 57 -22.93 -13.26 15.27
C ASP A 57 -24.39 -12.97 15.64
N TRP A 58 -25.07 -14.01 16.12
CA TRP A 58 -26.48 -14.04 16.49
C TRP A 58 -26.79 -13.08 17.66
N VAL A 59 -25.76 -12.68 18.42
CA VAL A 59 -25.88 -11.77 19.55
C VAL A 59 -25.75 -10.30 19.12
N GLY A 60 -25.40 -10.02 17.87
CA GLY A 60 -25.32 -8.66 17.32
C GLY A 60 -24.22 -7.80 17.94
N ARG A 61 -23.21 -8.40 18.58
CA ARG A 61 -22.16 -7.66 19.32
C ARG A 61 -21.32 -6.77 18.41
N TYR A 62 -21.23 -7.15 17.15
CA TYR A 62 -20.37 -6.52 16.16
C TYR A 62 -21.14 -5.66 15.14
N GLY A 63 -22.39 -5.26 15.45
CA GLY A 63 -23.18 -4.38 14.57
C GLY A 63 -22.47 -3.08 14.19
N PHE A 64 -21.63 -2.54 15.07
CA PHE A 64 -20.85 -1.34 14.81
C PHE A 64 -19.77 -1.52 13.73
N MET A 65 -19.34 -2.76 13.45
CA MET A 65 -18.32 -3.03 12.43
C MET A 65 -18.81 -2.72 11.01
N LEU A 66 -20.12 -2.70 10.77
CA LEU A 66 -20.70 -2.30 9.49
C LEU A 66 -20.36 -0.85 9.11
N TYR A 67 -20.14 0.03 10.09
CA TYR A 67 -19.72 1.41 9.82
C TYR A 67 -18.30 1.51 9.26
N LEU A 68 -17.48 0.45 9.38
CA LEU A 68 -16.16 0.40 8.77
C LEU A 68 -16.19 0.01 7.28
N ILE A 69 -17.28 -0.60 6.78
CA ILE A 69 -17.41 -1.01 5.37
C ILE A 69 -17.06 0.11 4.38
N PRO A 70 -17.54 1.36 4.51
CA PRO A 70 -17.22 2.41 3.54
C PRO A 70 -15.75 2.86 3.58
N THR A 71 -15.01 2.57 4.66
CA THR A 71 -13.65 3.10 4.88
C THR A 71 -12.61 2.69 3.83
N PRO A 72 -12.47 1.43 3.38
CA PRO A 72 -11.55 1.09 2.30
C PRO A 72 -11.92 1.77 0.97
N PHE A 73 -13.22 1.88 0.67
CA PHE A 73 -13.68 2.54 -0.57
C PHE A 73 -13.38 4.04 -0.56
N ILE A 74 -13.64 4.72 0.55
CA ILE A 74 -13.29 6.14 0.72
C ILE A 74 -11.78 6.31 0.60
N SER A 75 -10.99 5.42 1.21
CA SER A 75 -9.52 5.46 1.14
C SER A 75 -9.01 5.29 -0.30
N LEU A 76 -9.62 4.41 -1.10
CA LEU A 76 -9.31 4.26 -2.53
C LEU A 76 -9.68 5.51 -3.34
N MET A 77 -10.87 6.07 -3.11
CA MET A 77 -11.28 7.31 -3.76
C MET A 77 -10.33 8.47 -3.41
N LEU A 78 -9.89 8.52 -2.15
CA LEU A 78 -8.92 9.51 -1.69
C LEU A 78 -7.55 9.27 -2.34
N ALA A 79 -7.09 8.02 -2.47
CA ALA A 79 -5.82 7.65 -3.08
C ALA A 79 -5.72 8.12 -4.54
N ARG A 80 -6.85 8.25 -5.25
CA ARG A 80 -6.88 8.80 -6.61
C ARG A 80 -6.49 10.28 -6.67
N LYS A 81 -6.94 11.08 -5.70
CA LYS A 81 -6.64 12.53 -5.67
C LYS A 81 -5.35 12.82 -4.87
N TRP A 82 -5.18 12.14 -3.74
CA TRP A 82 -4.13 12.35 -2.74
C TRP A 82 -3.47 11.00 -2.43
N PRO A 83 -2.57 10.50 -3.31
CA PRO A 83 -2.06 9.12 -3.25
C PRO A 83 -1.29 8.82 -1.97
N TYR A 84 -0.62 9.81 -1.40
CA TYR A 84 0.08 9.66 -0.12
C TYR A 84 -0.88 9.34 1.04
N ILE A 85 -1.92 10.16 1.21
CA ILE A 85 -2.87 10.01 2.33
C ILE A 85 -3.72 8.75 2.13
N GLY A 86 -4.29 8.57 0.92
CA GLY A 86 -5.09 7.38 0.63
C GLY A 86 -4.28 6.08 0.75
N GLY A 87 -3.04 6.07 0.27
CA GLY A 87 -2.16 4.92 0.39
C GLY A 87 -1.79 4.58 1.84
N ALA A 88 -1.51 5.61 2.66
CA ALA A 88 -1.25 5.41 4.09
C ALA A 88 -2.47 4.87 4.83
N LEU A 89 -3.67 5.39 4.56
CA LEU A 89 -4.92 4.89 5.14
C LEU A 89 -5.16 3.43 4.79
N LEU A 90 -4.94 3.01 3.55
CA LEU A 90 -5.10 1.61 3.14
C LEU A 90 -4.16 0.67 3.88
N ILE A 91 -2.90 1.08 4.11
CA ILE A 91 -1.93 0.30 4.89
C ILE A 91 -2.39 0.18 6.35
N ILE A 92 -2.79 1.31 6.96
CA ILE A 92 -3.30 1.33 8.34
C ILE A 92 -4.52 0.43 8.46
N LEU A 93 -5.44 0.48 7.48
CA LEU A 93 -6.64 -0.34 7.47
C LEU A 93 -6.33 -1.83 7.37
N GLY A 94 -5.38 -2.21 6.51
CA GLY A 94 -4.95 -3.61 6.38
C GLY A 94 -4.33 -4.17 7.66
N ILE A 95 -3.53 -3.35 8.37
CA ILE A 95 -2.96 -3.72 9.67
C ILE A 95 -4.07 -3.78 10.74
N ALA A 96 -4.99 -2.82 10.73
CA ALA A 96 -6.11 -2.76 11.66
C ALA A 96 -7.05 -3.97 11.50
N ALA A 97 -7.28 -4.46 10.28
CA ALA A 97 -8.08 -5.67 10.03
C ALA A 97 -7.55 -6.89 10.81
N ILE A 98 -6.23 -7.12 10.78
CA ILE A 98 -5.59 -8.18 11.58
C ILE A 98 -5.82 -7.95 13.07
N ALA A 99 -5.62 -6.72 13.53
CA ALA A 99 -5.82 -6.40 14.95
C ALA A 99 -7.28 -6.64 15.39
N PHE A 100 -8.26 -6.27 14.57
CA PHE A 100 -9.67 -6.53 14.84
C PHE A 100 -9.96 -8.02 14.95
N PHE A 101 -9.40 -8.84 14.05
CA PHE A 101 -9.56 -10.29 14.11
C PHE A 101 -9.05 -10.88 15.44
N PHE A 102 -7.87 -10.46 15.91
CA PHE A 102 -7.33 -10.96 17.19
C PHE A 102 -8.06 -10.45 18.43
N ILE A 103 -8.57 -9.21 18.39
CA ILE A 103 -9.26 -8.59 19.54
C ILE A 103 -10.71 -9.10 19.65
N PHE A 104 -11.36 -9.38 18.53
CA PHE A 104 -12.76 -9.76 18.47
C PHE A 104 -12.94 -11.14 17.82
N PRO A 105 -12.53 -12.23 18.49
CA PRO A 105 -12.76 -13.57 17.96
C PRO A 105 -14.27 -13.87 17.88
N VAL A 106 -14.79 -14.09 16.68
CA VAL A 106 -16.18 -14.50 16.47
C VAL A 106 -16.30 -16.00 16.76
N GLY A 107 -17.23 -16.39 17.62
CA GLY A 107 -17.66 -17.79 17.70
C GLY A 107 -16.68 -18.82 18.30
N ILE A 108 -15.55 -18.41 18.88
CA ILE A 108 -14.60 -19.36 19.48
C ILE A 108 -15.15 -19.90 20.80
N VAL A 109 -15.86 -21.03 20.70
CA VAL A 109 -16.06 -21.93 21.84
C VAL A 109 -14.68 -22.46 22.22
N TRP A 110 -14.23 -22.12 23.43
CA TRP A 110 -12.90 -22.42 23.96
C TRP A 110 -12.65 -23.93 24.12
N ASN A 111 -12.44 -24.66 23.02
CA ASN A 111 -11.97 -26.04 23.05
C ASN A 111 -10.53 -26.09 22.51
N GLN A 112 -9.58 -25.97 23.43
CA GLN A 112 -8.17 -25.61 23.24
C GLN A 112 -7.33 -26.44 22.24
N ILE A 113 -7.86 -27.52 21.66
CA ILE A 113 -7.13 -28.45 20.79
C ILE A 113 -7.56 -28.32 19.31
N GLY A 114 -8.82 -27.94 19.03
CA GLY A 114 -9.31 -27.69 17.66
C GLY A 114 -9.18 -26.22 17.22
N VAL A 115 -9.13 -25.31 18.21
CA VAL A 115 -9.14 -23.86 18.02
C VAL A 115 -7.94 -23.35 17.21
N TRP A 116 -6.77 -23.97 17.32
CA TRP A 116 -5.56 -23.54 16.58
C TRP A 116 -5.62 -23.82 15.08
N ASN A 117 -6.34 -24.86 14.67
CA ASN A 117 -6.48 -25.19 13.25
C ASN A 117 -7.50 -24.29 12.55
N GLU A 118 -8.60 -23.95 13.22
CA GLU A 118 -9.65 -23.07 12.68
C GLU A 118 -9.23 -21.59 12.73
N LEU A 119 -8.66 -21.12 13.84
CA LEU A 119 -8.06 -19.77 13.94
C LEU A 119 -6.96 -19.56 12.91
N GLY A 120 -6.13 -20.58 12.67
CA GLY A 120 -5.05 -20.52 11.70
C GLY A 120 -5.56 -20.22 10.30
N LEU A 121 -6.60 -20.95 9.86
CA LEU A 121 -7.19 -20.77 8.53
C LEU A 121 -7.85 -19.40 8.37
N GLU A 122 -8.67 -18.96 9.31
CA GLU A 122 -9.33 -17.65 9.24
C GLU A 122 -8.34 -16.48 9.29
N THR A 123 -7.29 -16.60 10.11
CA THR A 123 -6.19 -15.62 10.13
C THR A 123 -5.50 -15.58 8.77
N ILE A 124 -5.20 -16.73 8.18
CA ILE A 124 -4.58 -16.81 6.85
C ILE A 124 -5.47 -16.14 5.80
N TYR A 125 -6.78 -16.39 5.82
CA TYR A 125 -7.72 -15.74 4.89
C TYR A 125 -7.73 -14.23 5.06
N THR A 126 -7.79 -13.74 6.30
CA THR A 126 -7.75 -12.30 6.59
C THR A 126 -6.46 -11.66 6.07
N VAL A 127 -5.31 -12.28 6.36
CA VAL A 127 -4.01 -11.78 5.90
C VAL A 127 -3.90 -11.80 4.38
N VAL A 128 -4.30 -12.90 3.72
CA VAL A 128 -4.10 -13.11 2.29
C VAL A 128 -5.10 -12.36 1.43
N LEU A 129 -6.37 -12.32 1.85
CA LEU A 129 -7.45 -11.74 1.05
C LEU A 129 -7.73 -10.28 1.39
N VAL A 130 -7.45 -9.85 2.63
CA VAL A 130 -7.77 -8.50 3.08
C VAL A 130 -6.50 -7.68 3.27
N THR A 131 -5.62 -8.08 4.19
CA THR A 131 -4.45 -7.28 4.53
C THR A 131 -3.49 -7.11 3.37
N LEU A 132 -3.10 -8.21 2.72
CA LEU A 132 -2.11 -8.17 1.64
C LEU A 132 -2.58 -7.28 0.47
N PRO A 133 -3.79 -7.44 -0.09
CA PRO A 133 -4.25 -6.57 -1.17
C PRO A 133 -4.34 -5.09 -0.76
N LEU A 134 -4.82 -4.78 0.45
CA LEU A 134 -4.89 -3.40 0.94
C LEU A 134 -3.50 -2.78 1.14
N VAL A 135 -2.56 -3.52 1.75
CA VAL A 135 -1.19 -3.05 1.99
C VAL A 135 -0.42 -2.91 0.68
N ILE A 136 -0.54 -3.87 -0.23
CA ILE A 136 0.09 -3.80 -1.56
C ILE A 136 -0.46 -2.60 -2.33
N SER A 137 -1.78 -2.43 -2.36
CA SER A 137 -2.42 -1.27 -2.99
C SER A 137 -1.91 0.05 -2.41
N GLY A 138 -1.92 0.19 -1.09
CA GLY A 138 -1.44 1.39 -0.42
C GLY A 138 0.04 1.67 -0.71
N THR A 139 0.87 0.63 -0.71
CA THR A 139 2.31 0.75 -1.04
C THR A 139 2.52 1.20 -2.49
N ILE A 140 1.74 0.67 -3.43
CA ILE A 140 1.78 1.10 -4.84
C ILE A 140 1.44 2.59 -4.96
N PHE A 141 0.42 3.09 -4.24
CA PHE A 141 0.08 4.51 -4.24
C PHE A 141 1.19 5.39 -3.66
N LEU A 142 1.85 4.96 -2.59
CA LEU A 142 3.00 5.67 -2.02
C LEU A 142 4.19 5.74 -2.99
N ILE A 143 4.47 4.63 -3.69
CA ILE A 143 5.53 4.58 -4.70
C ILE A 143 5.18 5.48 -5.88
N ALA A 144 3.94 5.42 -6.37
CA ALA A 144 3.45 6.27 -7.46
C ALA A 144 3.61 7.76 -7.12
N GLU A 145 3.32 8.15 -5.87
CA GLU A 145 3.51 9.53 -5.42
C GLU A 145 4.98 9.94 -5.39
N ARG A 146 5.87 9.08 -4.88
CA ARG A 146 7.31 9.36 -4.85
C ARG A 146 7.87 9.56 -6.26
N LEU A 147 7.44 8.74 -7.23
CA LEU A 147 7.82 8.87 -8.62
C LEU A 147 7.26 10.17 -9.24
N ARG A 148 6.03 10.55 -8.89
CA ARG A 148 5.42 11.81 -9.33
C ARG A 148 6.19 13.02 -8.81
N LYS A 149 6.56 13.05 -7.53
CA LYS A 149 7.32 14.15 -6.92
C LYS A 149 8.71 14.31 -7.55
N ARG A 150 9.46 13.20 -7.71
CA ARG A 150 10.77 13.21 -8.39
C ARG A 150 10.71 13.78 -9.82
N ARG A 151 9.59 13.61 -10.51
CA ARG A 151 9.39 14.15 -11.86
C ARG A 151 9.16 15.67 -11.87
N ILE A 152 8.43 16.19 -10.88
CA ILE A 152 8.04 17.60 -10.82
C ILE A 152 9.19 18.46 -10.23
N GLY A 153 10.23 17.85 -9.66
CA GLY A 153 11.41 18.57 -9.19
C GLY A 153 11.24 19.23 -7.82
N TYR A 154 10.33 18.69 -7.00
CA TYR A 154 10.20 19.01 -5.58
C TYR A 154 11.05 18.07 -4.71
#